data_AF-A0A158NWQ1-F1
#
_entry.id   AF-A0A158NWQ1-F1
#
_cell.length_a   1.000
_cell.length_b   1.000
_cell.length_c   1.000
_cell.angle_alpha   90.00
_cell.angle_beta   90.00
_cell.angle_gamma   90.00
#
_symmetry.space_group_name_H-M   'P 1'
#
loop_
_entity.id
_entity.type
_entity.pdbx_description
1 polymer ?
#
loop_
_entity_poly.entity_id
_entity_poly.type
_entity_poly.pdbx_seq_one_letter_code
_entity_poly.pdbx_strand_id
1 'polypeptide(L)'
;METCVLIPREFSLVLTNDQSACKNLFKNDSSILDMRISVWSNVFIPSGTLIYPFQGSIRFDKIDLYSLLDDNDIRREYGCYDEVFFSNYNLNKRQCNWIRFLRIVQSYDEQVNLIGTKVKGEPIFEVIKNVQPDTELVAWFLPVTQQDIVIISHDVCSRSAIYRCTIDSILD
;
A
#
# COMPACT_ATOMS: atom_id res chain seq x y z
N MET A 1 -15.95 -3.97 -9.44
CA MET A 1 -14.86 -4.98 -9.67
C MET A 1 -14.73 -5.83 -8.42
N GLU A 2 -14.50 -7.15 -8.51
CA GLU A 2 -14.21 -7.95 -7.30
C GLU A 2 -12.76 -7.69 -6.86
N THR A 3 -12.55 -7.28 -5.60
CA THR A 3 -11.20 -6.97 -5.10
C THR A 3 -10.86 -7.87 -3.92
N CYS A 4 -9.79 -8.65 -4.06
CA CYS A 4 -9.17 -9.43 -2.99
C CYS A 4 -7.98 -8.65 -2.43
N VAL A 5 -8.02 -8.30 -1.15
CA VAL A 5 -6.95 -7.55 -0.48
C VAL A 5 -6.30 -8.40 0.59
N LEU A 6 -4.99 -8.62 0.50
CA LEU A 6 -4.18 -9.13 1.60
C LEU A 6 -3.92 -7.99 2.61
N ILE A 7 -4.50 -8.11 3.81
CA ILE A 7 -4.47 -7.05 4.81
C ILE A 7 -4.40 -7.62 6.24
N PRO A 8 -3.55 -7.07 7.13
CA PRO A 8 -3.57 -7.39 8.56
C PRO A 8 -4.94 -7.20 9.20
N ARG A 9 -5.23 -8.02 10.22
CA ARG A 9 -6.55 -7.96 10.87
C ARG A 9 -6.76 -6.65 11.63
N GLU A 10 -5.65 -6.06 12.07
CA GLU A 10 -5.50 -4.79 12.78
C GLU A 10 -5.79 -3.56 11.89
N PHE A 11 -5.96 -3.77 10.58
CA PHE A 11 -6.24 -2.69 9.63
C PHE A 11 -7.63 -2.81 9.04
N SER A 12 -8.16 -1.67 8.57
CA SER A 12 -9.38 -1.55 7.80
C SER A 12 -9.16 -0.62 6.61
N LEU A 13 -9.88 -0.85 5.52
CA LEU A 13 -9.93 0.06 4.39
C LEU A 13 -11.08 1.03 4.61
N VAL A 14 -10.79 2.33 4.59
CA VAL A 14 -11.78 3.38 4.87
C VAL A 14 -11.84 4.35 3.71
N LEU A 15 -13.06 4.63 3.24
CA LEU A 15 -13.31 5.69 2.27
C LEU A 15 -13.14 7.05 2.95
N THR A 16 -12.09 7.75 2.56
CA THR A 16 -11.67 9.02 3.13
C THR A 16 -11.93 10.12 2.11
N ASN A 17 -12.40 11.27 2.60
CA ASN A 17 -12.60 12.44 1.77
C ASN A 17 -11.42 13.40 1.94
N ASP A 18 -10.64 13.59 0.89
CA ASP A 18 -9.41 14.37 0.98
C ASP A 18 -9.68 15.81 0.56
N GLN A 19 -9.99 16.69 1.52
CA GLN A 19 -10.09 18.12 1.24
C GLN A 19 -8.71 18.80 1.10
N SER A 20 -7.62 18.06 1.36
CA SER A 20 -6.29 18.63 1.64
C SER A 20 -5.13 18.13 0.78
N ALA A 21 -5.25 17.06 -0.02
CA ALA A 21 -4.14 16.61 -0.86
C ALA A 21 -4.12 17.31 -2.22
N CYS A 22 -3.01 18.02 -2.47
CA CYS A 22 -2.37 18.21 -3.78
C CYS A 22 -3.29 18.52 -4.98
N LYS A 23 -3.66 19.79 -5.14
CA LYS A 23 -4.30 20.37 -6.35
C LYS A 23 -3.53 20.19 -7.69
N ASN A 24 -2.46 19.40 -7.78
CA ASN A 24 -1.56 19.44 -8.94
C ASN A 24 -0.96 18.09 -9.39
N LEU A 25 -1.69 16.97 -9.35
CA LEU A 25 -1.19 15.75 -10.03
C LEU A 25 -2.08 15.15 -11.12
N PHE A 26 -3.32 15.59 -11.30
CA PHE A 26 -4.13 15.19 -12.44
C PHE A 26 -4.72 16.45 -13.09
N LYS A 27 -4.08 16.93 -14.16
CA LYS A 27 -4.72 17.89 -15.07
C LYS A 27 -5.79 17.12 -15.84
N ASN A 28 -7.02 17.59 -15.71
CA ASN A 28 -8.28 17.09 -16.30
C ASN A 28 -8.99 16.05 -15.43
N ASP A 29 -9.79 16.48 -14.46
CA ASP A 29 -11.21 16.73 -14.70
C ASP A 29 -11.87 17.36 -13.46
N SER A 30 -13.01 17.99 -13.71
CA SER A 30 -13.91 18.69 -12.78
C SER A 30 -13.93 18.18 -11.33
N SER A 31 -13.80 19.12 -10.38
CA SER A 31 -14.43 19.21 -9.03
C SER A 31 -15.21 18.03 -8.43
N ILE A 32 -14.71 16.80 -8.56
CA ILE A 32 -15.22 15.63 -7.88
C ILE A 32 -14.46 15.57 -6.56
N LEU A 33 -15.21 15.49 -5.47
CA LEU A 33 -14.74 15.12 -4.15
C LEU A 33 -13.60 14.08 -4.29
N ASP A 34 -12.36 14.41 -3.94
CA ASP A 34 -11.21 13.47 -4.02
C ASP A 34 -11.38 12.40 -2.94
N MET A 35 -12.26 11.45 -3.23
CA MET A 35 -12.53 10.29 -2.40
C MET A 35 -11.40 9.29 -2.64
N ARG A 36 -10.66 8.98 -1.57
CA ARG A 36 -9.58 7.98 -1.58
C ARG A 36 -9.92 6.86 -0.62
N ILE A 37 -9.48 5.64 -0.92
CA ILE A 37 -9.48 4.56 0.06
C ILE A 37 -8.12 4.56 0.74
N SER A 38 -8.09 4.57 2.07
CA SER A 38 -6.84 4.44 2.81
C SER A 38 -6.89 3.41 3.92
N VAL A 39 -5.70 3.04 4.40
CA VAL A 39 -5.52 2.05 5.45
C VAL A 39 -5.60 2.74 6.81
N TRP A 40 -6.49 2.27 7.67
CA TRP A 40 -6.69 2.76 9.02
C TRP A 40 -6.46 1.63 10.02
N SER A 41 -5.99 1.95 11.21
CA SER A 41 -5.98 0.98 12.30
C SER A 41 -7.37 0.87 12.93
N ASN A 42 -7.80 -0.35 13.24
CA ASN A 42 -9.02 -0.61 14.02
C ASN A 42 -8.70 -1.03 15.47
N VAL A 43 -7.42 -1.01 15.86
CA VAL A 43 -6.93 -1.37 17.20
C VAL A 43 -5.89 -0.36 17.66
N PHE A 44 -5.46 -0.46 18.92
CA PHE A 44 -4.27 0.24 19.37
C PHE A 44 -3.02 -0.46 18.83
N ILE A 45 -2.10 0.30 18.23
CA ILE A 45 -0.79 -0.22 17.78
C ILE A 45 0.33 0.53 18.50
N PRO A 46 1.17 -0.16 19.30
CA PRO A 46 2.31 0.45 19.97
C PRO A 46 3.39 0.94 19.00
N SER A 47 4.09 2.00 19.40
CA SER A 47 5.35 2.39 18.76
C SER A 47 6.37 1.25 18.77
N GLY A 48 7.15 1.13 17.70
CA GLY A 48 8.10 0.05 17.46
C GLY A 48 7.50 -1.21 16.84
N THR A 49 6.19 -1.26 16.59
CA THR A 49 5.55 -2.40 15.93
C THR A 49 6.03 -2.51 14.48
N LEU A 50 6.48 -3.71 14.10
CA LEU A 50 6.91 -4.03 12.74
C LEU A 50 5.77 -4.68 11.95
N ILE A 51 5.58 -4.21 10.73
CA ILE A 51 4.50 -4.58 9.83
C ILE A 51 5.13 -4.89 8.47
N TYR A 52 4.72 -5.99 7.84
CA TYR A 52 5.21 -6.43 6.54
C TYR A 52 4.16 -6.24 5.44
N PRO A 53 4.53 -6.11 4.16
CA PRO A 53 3.56 -6.05 3.06
C PRO A 53 2.74 -7.34 2.89
N PHE A 54 3.36 -8.47 3.18
CA PHE A 54 2.85 -9.81 2.90
C PHE A 54 2.40 -10.52 4.18
N GLN A 55 1.55 -9.85 4.96
CA GLN A 55 0.95 -10.42 6.17
C GLN A 55 -0.53 -10.07 6.25
N GLY A 56 -1.25 -10.89 7.01
CA GLY A 56 -2.68 -10.76 7.22
C GLY A 56 -3.46 -11.87 6.54
N SER A 57 -4.72 -11.59 6.25
CA SER A 57 -5.61 -12.51 5.56
C SER A 57 -6.25 -11.83 4.35
N ILE A 58 -6.74 -12.65 3.40
CA ILE A 58 -7.47 -12.14 2.25
C ILE A 58 -8.85 -11.67 2.71
N ARG A 59 -9.18 -10.43 2.37
CA ARG A 59 -10.52 -9.88 2.50
C ARG A 59 -11.08 -9.59 1.11
N PHE A 60 -12.31 -10.02 0.89
CA PHE A 60 -13.06 -9.71 -0.33
C PHE A 60 -13.84 -8.42 -0.10
N ASP A 61 -13.63 -7.44 -0.97
CA ASP A 61 -14.29 -6.16 -0.87
C ASP A 61 -14.82 -5.71 -2.25
N LYS A 62 -15.95 -5.00 -2.22
CA LYS A 62 -16.54 -4.37 -3.41
C LYS A 62 -16.00 -2.95 -3.52
N ILE A 63 -14.75 -2.89 -3.95
CA ILE A 63 -14.05 -1.62 -4.17
C ILE A 63 -14.18 -1.25 -5.65
N ASP A 64 -14.96 -0.21 -5.93
CA ASP A 64 -15.13 0.35 -7.28
C ASP A 64 -13.96 1.28 -7.63
N LEU A 65 -12.76 0.71 -7.70
CA LEU A 65 -11.54 1.45 -7.97
C LEU A 65 -10.90 0.90 -9.24
N TYR A 66 -11.17 1.54 -10.37
CA TYR A 66 -10.73 1.08 -11.69
C TYR A 66 -9.37 1.66 -12.11
N SER A 67 -8.84 2.63 -11.36
CA SER A 67 -7.54 3.22 -11.65
C SER A 67 -6.40 2.22 -11.43
N LEU A 68 -5.43 2.25 -12.34
CA LEU A 68 -4.15 1.55 -12.19
C LEU A 68 -3.15 2.47 -11.46
N LEU A 69 -2.16 1.91 -10.78
CA LEU A 69 -1.02 2.71 -10.31
C LEU A 69 -0.13 3.05 -11.50
N ASP A 70 0.55 4.19 -11.39
CA ASP A 70 1.68 4.49 -12.28
C ASP A 70 2.73 3.37 -12.21
N ASP A 71 3.40 3.10 -13.33
CA ASP A 71 4.44 2.08 -13.40
C ASP A 71 5.64 2.43 -12.50
N ASN A 72 5.88 3.72 -12.24
CA ASN A 72 6.93 4.23 -11.36
C ASN A 72 6.42 4.59 -9.96
N ASP A 73 5.23 4.11 -9.57
CA ASP A 73 4.71 4.37 -8.23
C ASP A 73 5.66 3.77 -7.17
N ILE A 74 6.14 4.61 -6.26
CA ILE A 74 7.12 4.26 -5.22
C ILE A 74 6.66 3.10 -4.33
N ARG A 75 5.34 2.85 -4.22
CA ARG A 75 4.79 1.70 -3.49
C ARG A 75 5.32 0.37 -3.99
N ARG A 76 5.62 0.27 -5.29
CA ARG A 76 6.15 -0.96 -5.92
C ARG A 76 7.49 -1.36 -5.34
N GLU A 77 8.35 -0.40 -5.02
CA GLU A 77 9.63 -0.67 -4.35
C GLU A 77 9.47 -1.10 -2.89
N TYR A 78 8.32 -0.83 -2.28
CA TYR A 78 8.02 -1.13 -0.88
C TYR A 78 7.02 -2.29 -0.72
N GLY A 79 7.01 -3.21 -1.70
CA GLY A 79 6.26 -4.46 -1.62
C GLY A 79 4.78 -4.33 -1.99
N CYS A 80 4.39 -3.31 -2.75
CA CYS A 80 3.06 -3.25 -3.31
C CYS A 80 2.82 -4.38 -4.30
N TYR A 81 1.75 -5.13 -4.07
CA TYR A 81 1.21 -6.11 -5.00
C TYR A 81 -0.15 -5.60 -5.48
N ASP A 82 -0.34 -5.53 -6.79
CA ASP A 82 -1.56 -5.05 -7.43
C ASP A 82 -1.68 -5.61 -8.85
N GLU A 83 -2.42 -6.71 -8.98
CA GLU A 83 -2.70 -7.39 -10.25
C GLU A 83 -4.17 -7.23 -10.60
N VAL A 84 -4.45 -6.92 -11.87
CA VAL A 84 -5.81 -6.74 -12.39
C VAL A 84 -6.05 -7.71 -13.54
N PHE A 85 -7.03 -8.57 -13.37
CA PHE A 85 -7.47 -9.55 -14.35
C PHE A 85 -8.72 -9.02 -15.03
N PHE A 86 -8.61 -8.79 -16.34
CA PHE A 86 -9.72 -8.37 -17.18
C PHE A 86 -10.37 -9.60 -17.81
N SER A 87 -11.68 -9.72 -17.62
CA SER A 87 -12.49 -10.78 -18.25
C SER A 87 -13.43 -10.16 -19.27
N ASN A 88 -13.61 -10.85 -20.40
CA ASN A 88 -14.54 -10.44 -21.46
C ASN A 88 -16.02 -10.41 -21.01
N TYR A 89 -16.34 -10.92 -19.81
CA TYR A 89 -17.69 -11.03 -19.26
C TYR A 89 -17.97 -10.07 -18.08
N ASN A 90 -17.25 -8.94 -17.97
CA ASN A 90 -17.37 -7.95 -16.89
C ASN A 90 -17.07 -8.45 -15.47
N LEU A 91 -16.49 -9.65 -15.33
CA LEU A 91 -15.99 -10.21 -14.06
C LEU A 91 -14.52 -9.82 -13.85
N ASN A 92 -14.24 -8.51 -13.81
CA ASN A 92 -12.90 -8.04 -13.53
C ASN A 92 -12.56 -8.33 -12.07
N LYS A 93 -11.37 -8.89 -11.84
CA LYS A 93 -10.85 -9.22 -10.52
C LYS A 93 -9.57 -8.43 -10.28
N ARG A 94 -9.42 -7.84 -9.09
CA ARG A 94 -8.15 -7.30 -8.62
C ARG A 94 -7.66 -8.11 -7.43
N GLN A 95 -6.38 -8.46 -7.44
CA GLN A 95 -5.69 -9.05 -6.30
C GLN A 95 -4.59 -8.07 -5.88
N CYS A 96 -4.65 -7.58 -4.66
CA CYS A 96 -3.69 -6.59 -4.18
C CYS A 96 -3.39 -6.77 -2.68
N ASN A 97 -2.42 -6.03 -2.15
CA ASN A 97 -2.18 -5.93 -0.72
C ASN A 97 -2.47 -4.52 -0.18
N TRP A 98 -2.47 -4.40 1.15
CA TRP A 98 -2.77 -3.15 1.85
C TRP A 98 -1.87 -1.97 1.46
N ILE A 99 -0.64 -2.21 0.97
CA ILE A 99 0.28 -1.18 0.48
C ILE A 99 -0.32 -0.35 -0.64
N ARG A 100 -1.17 -0.95 -1.50
CA ARG A 100 -1.89 -0.24 -2.57
C ARG A 100 -2.63 0.98 -2.06
N PHE A 101 -3.23 0.88 -0.86
CA PHE A 101 -4.09 1.92 -0.29
C PHE A 101 -3.37 2.74 0.79
N LEU A 102 -2.09 2.49 1.05
CA LEU A 102 -1.35 3.21 2.06
C LEU A 102 -1.16 4.68 1.64
N ARG A 103 -1.54 5.61 2.52
CA ARG A 103 -1.28 7.04 2.30
C ARG A 103 0.22 7.29 2.46
N ILE A 104 0.83 7.92 1.46
CA ILE A 104 2.25 8.27 1.48
C ILE A 104 2.42 9.77 1.40
N VAL A 105 3.25 10.32 2.27
CA VAL A 105 3.67 11.72 2.22
C VAL A 105 5.09 11.82 1.67
N GLN A 106 5.38 12.88 0.91
CA GLN A 106 6.69 13.09 0.28
C GLN A 106 7.73 13.63 1.28
N SER A 107 7.27 14.40 2.27
CA SER A 107 8.11 14.98 3.30
C SER A 107 7.65 14.48 4.66
N TYR A 108 8.61 14.19 5.52
CA TYR A 108 8.33 13.79 6.89
C TYR A 108 7.70 14.95 7.67
N ASP A 109 6.57 14.70 8.30
CA ASP A 109 5.83 15.67 9.10
C ASP A 109 5.19 15.01 10.35
N GLU A 110 4.46 15.80 11.13
CA GLU A 110 3.79 15.33 12.35
C GLU A 110 2.64 14.36 12.10
N GLN A 111 2.16 14.20 10.86
CA GLN A 111 1.10 13.24 10.53
C GLN A 111 1.67 11.83 10.41
N VAL A 112 2.92 11.68 9.97
CA VAL A 112 3.59 10.39 9.79
C VAL A 112 3.53 9.55 11.05
N ASN A 113 2.93 8.36 10.96
CA ASN A 113 2.90 7.36 12.03
C ASN A 113 3.53 6.03 11.62
N LEU A 114 3.94 5.90 10.36
CA LEU A 114 4.56 4.70 9.79
C LEU A 114 5.78 5.08 8.95
N ILE A 115 6.92 4.40 9.13
CA ILE A 115 8.08 4.55 8.26
C ILE A 115 8.27 3.27 7.46
N GLY A 116 8.33 3.39 6.13
CA GLY A 116 8.75 2.31 5.24
C GLY A 116 10.25 2.36 5.04
N THR A 117 10.96 1.27 5.36
CA THR A 117 12.39 1.09 5.07
C THR A 117 12.63 -0.20 4.28
N LYS A 118 13.85 -0.37 3.75
CA LYS A 118 14.28 -1.60 3.10
C LYS A 118 15.47 -2.19 3.84
N VAL A 119 15.31 -3.37 4.45
CA VAL A 119 16.40 -4.09 5.12
C VAL A 119 16.87 -5.21 4.20
N LYS A 120 18.11 -5.11 3.70
CA LYS A 120 18.65 -6.04 2.68
C LYS A 120 17.72 -6.16 1.45
N GLY A 121 17.15 -5.03 1.02
CA GLY A 121 16.20 -4.97 -0.09
C GLY A 121 14.76 -5.35 0.28
N GLU A 122 14.49 -5.90 1.47
CA GLU A 122 13.12 -6.24 1.87
C GLU A 122 12.39 -5.10 2.55
N PRO A 123 11.17 -4.75 2.11
CA PRO A 123 10.36 -3.72 2.73
C PRO A 123 9.88 -4.13 4.14
N ILE A 124 10.10 -3.23 5.09
CA ILE A 124 9.57 -3.33 6.45
C ILE A 124 9.00 -1.99 6.88
N PHE A 125 7.88 -2.02 7.58
CA PHE A 125 7.18 -0.85 8.06
C PHE A 125 7.23 -0.81 9.58
N GLU A 126 7.72 0.29 10.14
CA GLU A 126 7.80 0.50 11.58
C GLU A 126 6.83 1.60 12.01
N VAL A 127 6.01 1.30 13.03
CA VAL A 127 5.16 2.29 13.67
C VAL A 127 6.01 3.18 14.57
N ILE A 128 6.07 4.48 14.30
CA ILE A 128 7.00 5.40 15.00
C ILE A 128 6.38 6.18 16.16
N LYS A 129 5.07 6.04 16.33
CA LYS A 129 4.31 6.58 17.47
C LYS A 129 3.06 5.76 17.67
N ASN A 130 2.56 5.72 18.89
CA ASN A 130 1.34 4.97 19.22
C ASN A 130 0.18 5.39 18.29
N VAL A 131 -0.44 4.41 17.64
CA VAL A 131 -1.61 4.60 16.77
C VAL A 131 -2.83 4.17 17.55
N GLN A 132 -3.82 5.06 17.68
CA GLN A 132 -5.10 4.73 18.30
C GLN A 132 -5.99 3.98 17.31
N PRO A 133 -7.03 3.25 17.79
CA PRO A 133 -8.10 2.80 16.92
C PRO A 133 -8.67 3.96 16.11
N ASP A 134 -9.21 3.65 14.93
CA ASP A 134 -9.82 4.60 14.01
C ASP A 134 -8.87 5.73 13.61
N THR A 135 -7.60 5.39 13.38
CA THR A 135 -6.55 6.33 12.94
C THR A 135 -5.96 5.88 11.61
N GLU A 136 -5.89 6.80 10.64
CA GLU A 136 -5.26 6.55 9.34
C GLU A 136 -3.76 6.25 9.50
N LEU A 137 -3.26 5.25 8.78
CA LEU A 137 -1.83 5.00 8.63
C LEU A 137 -1.27 5.93 7.55
N VAL A 138 -0.36 6.81 7.97
CA VAL A 138 0.32 7.79 7.12
C VAL A 138 1.80 7.45 7.09
N ALA A 139 2.25 7.01 5.92
CA ALA A 139 3.59 6.51 5.72
C ALA A 139 4.52 7.55 5.11
N TRP A 140 5.78 7.54 5.56
CA TRP A 140 6.88 8.16 4.85
C TRP A 140 7.91 7.09 4.51
N PHE A 141 8.39 7.08 3.27
CA PHE A 141 9.38 6.10 2.81
C PHE A 141 10.77 6.68 2.96
N LEU A 142 11.61 6.01 3.73
CA LEU A 142 12.99 6.44 3.96
C LEU A 142 13.76 6.37 2.63
N PRO A 143 14.34 7.49 2.15
CA PRO A 143 15.11 7.50 0.91
C PRO A 143 16.29 6.54 0.97
N VAL A 144 16.51 5.79 -0.10
CA VAL A 144 17.68 4.92 -0.24
C VAL A 144 18.89 5.77 -0.59
N THR A 145 19.96 5.70 0.20
CA THR A 145 21.25 6.32 -0.13
C THR A 145 21.88 5.63 -1.34
N GLN A 146 22.51 6.39 -2.25
CA GLN A 146 23.01 5.90 -3.55
C GLN A 146 23.92 4.66 -3.49
N GLN A 147 24.57 4.40 -2.36
CA GLN A 147 25.43 3.23 -2.16
C GLN A 147 24.65 1.90 -2.10
N ASP A 148 23.37 1.93 -1.71
CA ASP A 148 22.54 0.73 -1.55
C ASP A 148 21.82 0.32 -2.85
N ILE A 149 21.70 1.23 -3.82
CA ILE A 149 20.91 1.04 -5.06
C ILE A 149 21.47 -0.09 -5.92
N VAL A 150 22.79 -0.22 -6.03
CA VAL A 150 23.46 -1.22 -6.92
C VAL A 150 23.25 -2.65 -6.43
N ILE A 151 23.10 -2.86 -5.13
CA ILE A 151 22.93 -4.19 -4.52
C ILE A 151 21.47 -4.65 -4.64
N ILE A 152 20.51 -3.72 -4.66
CA ILE A 152 19.07 -4.00 -4.63
C ILE A 152 18.55 -4.50 -6.01
N SER A 153 19.08 -3.99 -7.12
CA SER A 153 18.52 -4.19 -8.47
C SER A 153 18.45 -5.66 -8.93
N HIS A 154 19.42 -6.50 -8.54
CA HIS A 154 19.51 -7.88 -9.01
C HIS A 154 18.69 -8.88 -8.17
N ASP A 155 18.42 -8.56 -6.90
CA ASP A 155 17.67 -9.42 -5.96
C ASP A 155 16.15 -9.12 -5.97
N VAL A 156 15.74 -7.89 -6.26
CA VAL A 156 14.32 -7.47 -6.24
C VAL A 156 13.47 -8.22 -7.26
N CYS A 157 14.00 -8.50 -8.46
CA CYS A 157 13.25 -9.23 -9.49
C CYS A 157 12.89 -10.65 -9.02
N SER A 158 13.85 -11.37 -8.44
CA SER A 158 13.68 -12.73 -7.91
C SER A 158 12.75 -12.79 -6.70
N ARG A 159 12.81 -11.80 -5.81
CA ARG A 159 11.96 -11.73 -4.60
C ARG A 159 10.52 -11.34 -4.93
N SER A 160 10.31 -10.44 -5.88
CA SER A 160 8.97 -10.14 -6.41
C SER A 160 8.27 -11.39 -6.96
N ALA A 161 9.03 -12.35 -7.51
CA ALA A 161 8.49 -13.62 -7.98
C ALA A 161 8.14 -14.56 -6.80
N ILE A 162 8.95 -14.62 -5.74
CA ILE A 162 8.64 -15.43 -4.55
C ILE A 162 7.39 -14.92 -3.83
N TYR A 163 7.26 -13.60 -3.68
CA TYR A 163 6.06 -13.00 -3.10
C TYR A 163 4.82 -13.22 -3.95
N ARG A 164 4.96 -13.13 -5.28
CA ARG A 164 3.91 -13.52 -6.23
C ARG A 164 3.50 -14.98 -6.01
N CYS A 165 4.44 -15.92 -6.07
CA CYS A 165 4.14 -17.34 -5.86
C CYS A 165 3.49 -17.62 -4.49
N THR A 166 3.93 -16.94 -3.44
CA THR A 166 3.34 -17.08 -2.10
C THR A 166 1.91 -16.55 -2.07
N ILE A 167 1.65 -15.39 -2.65
CA ILE A 167 0.31 -14.82 -2.77
C ILE A 167 -0.59 -15.70 -3.63
N ASP A 168 -0.11 -16.14 -4.80
CA ASP A 168 -0.85 -17.00 -5.72
C ASP A 168 -1.21 -18.32 -5.02
N SER A 169 -0.29 -18.90 -4.23
CA SER A 169 -0.54 -20.11 -3.44
C SER A 169 -1.57 -19.92 -2.30
N ILE A 170 -1.79 -18.68 -1.85
CA ILE A 170 -2.81 -18.34 -0.85
C ILE A 170 -4.16 -18.00 -1.53
N LEU A 171 -4.13 -17.65 -2.82
CA LEU A 171 -5.30 -17.21 -3.60
C LEU A 171 -5.91 -18.32 -4.48
N ASP A 172 -5.17 -19.40 -4.76
CA ASP A 172 -5.65 -20.65 -5.37
C ASP A 172 -6.42 -21.54 -4.38
#